data_AF-A0A447V2V1-F1
#
_entry.id   AF-A0A447V2V1-F1
#
_cell.length_a   1.000
_cell.length_b   1.000
_cell.length_c   1.000
_cell.angle_alpha   90.00
_cell.angle_beta   90.00
_cell.angle_gamma   90.00
#
_symmetry.space_group_name_H-M   'P 1'
#
loop_
_entity.id
_entity.type
_entity.pdbx_description
1 polymer ?
#
loop_
_entity_poly.entity_id
_entity_poly.type
_entity_poly.pdbx_seq_one_letter_code
_entity_poly.pdbx_strand_id
1 'polypeptide(L)'
;MSDNGDPDNFADTLLGCGSVASGSNVARWCDKNYDALVQKAKLTSDPAARAKLYVQAQQIYYQQAPWIALANGKTFYATRSNVSGYTVSLAGSDFSKAKLD
;
A
#
# COMPACT_ATOMS: atom_id res chain seq x y z
N MET A 1 -2.42 4.56 -3.18
CA MET A 1 -2.85 4.50 -1.77
C MET A 1 -3.03 3.04 -1.41
N SER A 2 -2.95 2.65 -0.14
CA SER A 2 -3.28 1.27 0.25
C SER A 2 -4.80 1.09 0.16
N ASP A 3 -5.27 -0.06 -0.32
CA ASP A 3 -6.70 -0.37 -0.41
C ASP A 3 -7.31 -0.67 0.97
N ASN A 4 -6.49 -1.18 1.91
CA ASN A 4 -6.95 -1.64 3.23
C ASN A 4 -6.15 -1.07 4.41
N GLY A 5 -5.10 -0.28 4.15
CA GLY A 5 -4.24 0.29 5.18
C GLY A 5 -3.20 -0.67 5.75
N ASP A 6 -3.14 -1.93 5.31
CA ASP A 6 -2.12 -2.90 5.72
C ASP A 6 -0.91 -2.85 4.77
N PRO A 7 0.34 -2.86 5.29
CA PRO A 7 1.53 -2.89 4.44
C PRO A 7 1.59 -4.08 3.45
N ASP A 8 0.94 -5.21 3.76
CA ASP A 8 0.83 -6.38 2.88
C ASP A 8 0.25 -6.03 1.50
N ASN A 9 -0.75 -5.13 1.46
CA ASN A 9 -1.42 -4.73 0.23
C ASN A 9 -0.45 -4.06 -0.77
N PHE A 10 0.69 -3.52 -0.31
CA PHE A 10 1.81 -3.12 -1.18
C PHE A 10 2.87 -4.22 -1.28
N ALA A 11 3.35 -4.71 -0.14
CA ALA A 11 4.56 -5.51 -0.06
C ALA A 11 4.43 -6.87 -0.76
N ASP A 12 3.27 -7.55 -0.63
CA ASP A 12 3.04 -8.85 -1.26
C ASP A 12 2.35 -8.71 -2.62
N THR A 13 1.27 -7.92 -2.68
CA THR A 13 0.47 -7.77 -3.91
C THR A 13 1.30 -7.25 -5.08
N LEU A 14 2.22 -6.32 -4.84
CA LEU A 14 2.96 -5.64 -5.90
C LEU A 14 4.41 -6.13 -6.07
N LEU A 15 4.95 -6.83 -5.08
CA LEU A 15 6.37 -7.20 -5.03
C LEU A 15 6.64 -8.63 -4.55
N GLY A 16 5.63 -9.37 -4.07
CA GLY A 16 5.75 -10.78 -3.72
C GLY A 16 6.05 -11.65 -4.93
N CYS A 17 6.70 -12.80 -4.70
CA CYS A 17 7.08 -13.72 -5.77
C CYS A 17 5.85 -14.37 -6.42
N GLY A 18 4.82 -14.70 -5.62
CA GLY A 18 3.54 -15.23 -6.14
C GLY A 18 2.82 -14.24 -7.07
N SER A 19 3.00 -12.94 -6.81
CA SER A 19 2.40 -11.85 -7.58
C SER A 19 3.04 -11.64 -8.96
N VAL A 20 4.15 -12.31 -9.25
CA VAL A 20 4.72 -12.35 -10.62
C VAL A 20 3.80 -13.13 -11.54
N ALA A 21 3.21 -14.24 -11.10
CA ALA A 21 2.32 -15.05 -11.92
C ALA A 21 0.95 -14.37 -12.14
N SER A 22 0.42 -13.70 -11.12
CA SER A 22 -0.83 -12.94 -11.22
C SER A 22 -0.70 -11.69 -12.12
N GLY A 23 0.52 -11.18 -12.28
CA GLY A 23 0.82 -9.98 -13.07
C GLY A 23 0.71 -8.66 -12.30
N SER A 24 0.28 -8.68 -11.03
CA SER A 24 0.25 -7.48 -10.18
C SER A 24 1.65 -6.98 -9.80
N ASN A 25 2.63 -7.88 -9.76
CA ASN A 25 4.04 -7.51 -9.74
C ASN A 25 4.54 -7.22 -11.16
N VAL A 26 4.36 -5.96 -11.57
CA VAL A 26 4.72 -5.47 -12.91
C VAL A 26 6.24 -5.46 -13.15
N ALA A 27 7.04 -5.32 -12.08
CA ALA A 27 8.50 -5.38 -12.18
C ALA A 27 9.03 -6.78 -12.53
N ARG A 28 8.20 -7.83 -12.39
CA ARG A 28 8.58 -9.24 -12.55
C ARG A 28 9.79 -9.62 -11.68
N TRP A 29 9.99 -8.90 -10.59
CA TRP A 29 11.06 -9.11 -9.64
C TRP A 29 10.65 -10.14 -8.58
N CYS A 30 11.56 -11.03 -8.21
CA CYS A 30 11.35 -11.99 -7.13
C CYS A 30 12.66 -12.22 -6.38
N ASP A 31 12.70 -11.76 -5.13
CA ASP A 31 13.75 -12.06 -4.17
C ASP A 31 13.18 -12.93 -3.05
N LYS A 32 13.79 -14.10 -2.83
CA LYS A 32 13.28 -15.09 -1.86
C LYS A 32 13.38 -14.62 -0.41
N ASN A 33 14.33 -13.76 -0.07
CA ASN A 33 14.50 -13.27 1.29
C ASN A 33 13.47 -12.18 1.60
N TYR A 34 13.23 -11.29 0.65
CA TYR A 34 12.13 -10.32 0.69
C TYR A 34 10.79 -11.04 0.87
N ASP A 35 10.50 -12.02 0.02
CA ASP A 35 9.24 -12.77 0.05
C ASP A 35 9.04 -13.48 1.39
N ALA A 36 10.08 -14.15 1.91
CA ALA A 36 10.02 -14.81 3.22
C ALA A 36 9.74 -13.83 4.38
N LEU A 37 10.32 -12.63 4.35
CA LEU A 37 10.05 -11.59 5.36
C LEU A 37 8.61 -11.10 5.30
N VAL A 38 8.09 -10.86 4.09
CA VAL A 38 6.70 -10.42 3.86
C VAL A 38 5.72 -11.50 4.29
N GLN A 39 5.91 -12.77 3.88
CA GLN A 39 5.03 -13.87 4.30
C GLN A 39 5.04 -14.05 5.82
N LYS A 40 6.19 -13.91 6.48
CA LYS A 40 6.27 -13.95 7.95
C LYS A 40 5.54 -12.76 8.59
N ALA A 41 5.63 -11.58 8.00
CA ALA A 41 4.95 -10.38 8.50
C ALA A 41 3.42 -10.55 8.48
N LYS A 42 2.86 -11.15 7.42
CA LYS A 42 1.42 -11.44 7.30
C LYS A 42 0.88 -12.34 8.41
N LEU A 43 1.71 -13.29 8.87
CA LEU A 43 1.36 -14.23 9.94
C LEU A 43 1.64 -13.69 11.36
N THR A 44 2.24 -12.50 11.48
CA THR A 44 2.64 -11.90 12.76
C THR A 44 1.58 -10.92 13.27
N SER A 45 0.94 -11.25 14.40
CA SER A 45 -0.11 -10.41 14.99
C SER A 45 0.42 -9.19 15.75
N ASP A 46 1.57 -9.32 16.44
CA ASP A 46 2.20 -8.21 17.18
C ASP A 46 2.64 -7.08 16.23
N PRO A 47 2.11 -5.85 16.38
CA PRO A 47 2.41 -4.75 15.45
C PRO A 47 3.90 -4.38 15.42
N ALA A 48 4.59 -4.42 16.55
CA ALA A 48 6.00 -4.04 16.63
C ALA A 48 6.90 -5.07 15.93
N ALA A 49 6.66 -6.36 16.14
CA ALA A 49 7.34 -7.43 15.43
C ALA A 49 7.02 -7.40 13.92
N ARG A 50 5.76 -7.18 13.54
CA ARG A 50 5.34 -7.07 12.14
C ARG A 50 6.04 -5.88 11.44
N ALA A 51 6.13 -4.73 12.10
CA ALA A 51 6.83 -3.56 11.57
C ALA A 51 8.31 -3.83 11.31
N LYS A 52 9.00 -4.52 12.23
CA LYS A 52 10.43 -4.88 12.06
C LYS A 52 10.66 -5.73 10.80
N LEU A 53 9.78 -6.71 10.54
CA LEU A 53 9.87 -7.56 9.35
C LEU A 53 9.69 -6.75 8.06
N TYR A 54 8.70 -5.86 8.02
CA TYR A 54 8.50 -4.98 6.86
C TYR A 54 9.66 -3.99 6.65
N VAL A 55 10.30 -3.48 7.70
CA VAL A 55 11.49 -2.64 7.59
C VAL A 55 12.66 -3.42 6.98
N GLN A 56 12.88 -4.67 7.39
CA GLN A 56 13.90 -5.52 6.78
C GLN A 56 13.61 -5.81 5.30
N ALA A 57 12.35 -6.07 4.95
CA ALA A 57 11.95 -6.27 3.55
C ALA A 57 12.21 -5.00 2.72
N GLN A 58 11.89 -3.81 3.25
CA GLN A 58 12.15 -2.53 2.59
C GLN A 58 13.64 -2.27 2.35
N GLN A 59 14.54 -2.76 3.21
CA GLN A 59 15.99 -2.65 2.98
C GLN A 59 16.42 -3.44 1.75
N ILE A 60 15.89 -4.66 1.55
CA ILE A 60 16.18 -5.47 0.35
C ILE A 60 15.63 -4.78 -0.90
N TYR A 61 14.38 -4.32 -0.85
CA TYR A 61 13.77 -3.55 -1.92
C TYR A 61 14.62 -2.33 -2.29
N TYR A 62 15.09 -1.55 -1.31
CA TYR A 62 15.93 -0.38 -1.56
C TYR A 62 17.25 -0.74 -2.22
N GLN A 63 17.92 -1.79 -1.75
CA GLN A 63 19.22 -2.23 -2.27
C GLN A 63 19.13 -2.79 -3.70
N GLN A 64 18.06 -3.53 -4.01
CA GLN A 64 17.88 -4.16 -5.32
C GLN A 64 17.16 -3.26 -6.33
N ALA A 65 16.54 -2.17 -5.87
CA ALA A 65 15.86 -1.17 -6.69
C ALA A 65 14.95 -1.76 -7.79
N PRO A 66 14.02 -2.69 -7.46
CA PRO A 66 13.11 -3.23 -8.45
C PRO A 66 12.17 -2.15 -9.02
N TRP A 67 11.96 -1.06 -8.27
CA TRP A 67 11.35 0.18 -8.74
C TRP A 67 12.28 1.37 -8.49
N ILE A 68 12.08 2.43 -9.28
CA ILE A 68 12.55 3.78 -8.98
C ILE A 68 11.39 4.50 -8.29
N ALA A 69 11.40 4.56 -6.96
CA ALA A 69 10.36 5.25 -6.19
C ALA A 69 10.46 6.77 -6.37
N LEU A 70 9.43 7.38 -6.98
CA LEU A 70 9.45 8.80 -7.35
C LEU A 70 8.91 9.72 -6.24
N ALA A 71 7.67 9.49 -5.80
CA ALA A 71 6.99 10.37 -4.86
C ALA A 71 5.78 9.70 -4.20
N ASN A 72 5.37 10.23 -3.05
CA ASN A 72 4.04 10.03 -2.48
C ASN A 72 3.17 11.24 -2.82
N GLY A 73 2.16 11.04 -3.67
CA GLY A 73 1.29 12.13 -4.15
C GLY A 73 0.36 12.66 -3.07
N LYS A 74 0.03 13.96 -3.16
CA LYS A 74 -1.10 14.55 -2.43
C LYS A 74 -2.35 14.46 -3.28
N THR A 75 -3.44 14.01 -2.69
CA THR A 75 -4.75 14.00 -3.35
C THR A 75 -5.51 15.26 -2.97
N PHE A 76 -6.02 15.97 -3.97
CA PHE A 76 -6.82 17.17 -3.79
C PHE A 76 -8.26 16.90 -4.20
N TYR A 77 -9.18 17.39 -3.39
CA TYR A 77 -10.62 17.29 -3.65
C TYR A 77 -11.16 18.72 -3.66
N ALA A 78 -11.94 19.04 -4.69
CA ALA A 78 -12.60 20.33 -4.82
C ALA A 78 -14.11 20.12 -4.78
N THR A 79 -14.79 20.91 -3.95
CA THR A 79 -16.25 20.94 -3.87
C THR A 79 -16.77 22.32 -4.24
N ARG A 80 -18.02 22.38 -4.71
CA ARG A 80 -18.73 23.66 -4.82
C ARG A 80 -19.01 24.20 -3.42
N SER A 81 -19.13 25.52 -3.30
CA SER A 81 -19.39 26.19 -2.02
C SER A 81 -20.73 25.80 -1.39
N ASN A 82 -21.69 25.30 -2.17
CA ASN A 82 -22.99 24.85 -1.69
C ASN A 82 -23.07 23.34 -1.41
N VAL A 83 -21.93 22.63 -1.39
CA VAL A 83 -21.86 21.20 -1.04
C VAL A 83 -21.42 21.08 0.41
N SER A 84 -22.24 20.45 1.24
CA SER A 84 -21.91 20.11 2.63
C SER A 84 -22.09 18.61 2.88
N GLY A 85 -21.46 18.09 3.95
CA GLY A 85 -21.55 16.67 4.34
C GLY A 85 -20.77 15.66 3.48
N TYR A 86 -20.14 16.11 2.39
CA TYR A 86 -19.10 15.34 1.69
C TYR A 86 -17.85 15.21 2.56
N THR A 87 -17.30 14.01 2.67
CA THR A 87 -16.05 13.77 3.41
C THR A 87 -15.08 12.93 2.60
N VAL A 88 -13.80 12.99 2.98
CA VAL A 88 -12.74 12.22 2.34
C VAL A 88 -11.86 11.57 3.39
N SER A 89 -11.49 10.33 3.15
CA SER A 89 -10.55 9.56 3.97
C SER A 89 -9.51 8.86 3.10
N LEU A 90 -8.64 8.05 3.72
CA LEU A 90 -7.71 7.18 3.01
C LEU A 90 -8.41 6.18 2.08
N ALA A 91 -9.67 5.83 2.37
CA ALA A 91 -10.51 4.96 1.54
C ALA A 91 -11.19 5.72 0.37
N GLY A 92 -10.95 7.03 0.24
CA GLY A 92 -11.50 7.86 -0.82
C GLY A 92 -12.71 8.69 -0.40
N SER A 93 -13.55 9.00 -1.38
CA SER A 93 -14.72 9.89 -1.27
C SER A 93 -15.90 9.23 -0.58
N ASP A 94 -16.52 9.92 0.38
CA ASP A 94 -17.79 9.53 0.99
C ASP A 94 -18.86 10.59 0.72
N PHE A 95 -19.90 10.18 -0.01
CA PHE A 95 -21.06 11.00 -0.37
C PHE A 95 -22.31 10.67 0.45
N SER A 96 -22.25 9.72 1.40
CA SER A 96 -23.42 9.22 2.13
C SER A 96 -24.19 10.31 2.91
N LYS A 97 -23.50 11.41 3.25
CA LYS A 97 -24.05 12.57 3.97
C LYS A 97 -24.05 13.84 3.13
N ALA A 98 -23.68 13.75 1.85
CA ALA A 98 -23.56 14.91 0.99
C ALA A 98 -24.93 15.51 0.68
N LYS A 99 -25.01 16.84 0.73
CA LYS A 99 -26.21 17.60 0.38
C LYS A 99 -25.84 18.90 -0.32
N LEU A 100 -26.82 19.44 -1.04
CA LEU A 100 -26.77 20.77 -1.60
C LEU A 100 -27.55 21.69 -0.65
N ASP A 101 -26.92 22.79 -0.26
CA ASP A 101 -27.58 23.90 0.43
C ASP A 101 -28.29 24.82 -0.57
#